data_AF-A0A8X6QUM2-F1
#
_entry.id   AF-A0A8X6QUM2-F1
#
_cell.length_a   1.000
_cell.length_b   1.000
_cell.length_c   1.000
_cell.angle_alpha   90.00
_cell.angle_beta   90.00
_cell.angle_gamma   90.00
#
_symmetry.space_group_name_H-M   'P 1'
#
loop_
_entity.id
_entity.type
_entity.pdbx_description
1 polymer ?
#
loop_
_entity_poly.entity_id
_entity_poly.type
_entity_poly.pdbx_seq_one_letter_code
_entity_poly.pdbx_strand_id
1 'polypeptide(L)'
;MIYGASIRLPGEFLCPSKQNADPTTFVGEFKESMQRLSPPTTRHPGQNTIFVSKNLTTCSHILLRTDSMKKGLQPPYEGPYKIVNCTEKVFRILKHG
;
A
#
# COMPACT_ATOMS: atom_id res chain seq x y z
N MET A 1 -10.56 -29.31 -29.19
CA MET A 1 -11.81 -29.15 -28.44
C MET A 1 -11.57 -29.61 -27.01
N ILE A 2 -11.84 -28.75 -26.03
CA ILE A 2 -11.70 -29.09 -24.60
C ILE A 2 -13.05 -29.69 -24.19
N TYR A 3 -13.18 -31.01 -24.33
CA TYR A 3 -14.37 -31.75 -23.98
C TYR A 3 -14.31 -32.12 -22.49
N GLY A 4 -15.22 -31.57 -21.67
CA GLY A 4 -15.44 -32.07 -20.32
C GLY A 4 -16.06 -31.10 -19.31
N ALA A 5 -15.99 -29.78 -19.53
CA ALA A 5 -16.55 -28.78 -18.60
C ALA A 5 -17.10 -27.57 -19.35
N SER A 6 -18.16 -26.93 -18.83
CA SER A 6 -18.68 -25.69 -19.41
C SER A 6 -17.64 -24.57 -19.26
N ILE A 7 -17.55 -23.71 -20.27
CA ILE A 7 -16.73 -22.50 -20.22
C ILE A 7 -17.33 -21.60 -19.14
N ARG A 8 -16.55 -21.29 -18.10
CA ARG A 8 -16.96 -20.37 -17.02
C ARG A 8 -16.76 -18.94 -17.45
N LEU A 9 -17.71 -18.08 -17.10
CA LEU A 9 -17.59 -16.65 -17.35
C LEU A 9 -16.58 -16.01 -16.38
N PRO A 10 -15.90 -14.91 -16.78
CA PRO A 10 -15.16 -14.09 -15.83
C PRO A 10 -16.10 -13.62 -14.70
N GLY A 11 -15.84 -14.06 -13.46
CA GLY A 11 -16.70 -13.81 -12.30
C GLY A 11 -17.34 -15.05 -11.69
N GLU A 12 -17.36 -16.18 -12.41
CA GLU A 12 -17.98 -17.44 -11.95
C GLU A 12 -16.99 -18.31 -11.16
N PHE A 13 -16.47 -17.73 -10.07
CA PHE A 13 -15.41 -18.35 -9.25
C PHE A 13 -15.93 -19.44 -8.32
N LEU A 14 -17.16 -19.29 -7.80
CA LEU A 14 -17.71 -20.15 -6.77
C LEU A 14 -18.75 -21.10 -7.38
N CYS A 15 -18.58 -22.39 -7.13
CA CYS A 15 -19.64 -23.38 -7.39
C CYS A 15 -20.71 -23.24 -6.30
N PRO A 16 -22.01 -23.26 -6.64
CA PRO A 16 -23.06 -23.33 -5.64
C PRO A 16 -22.88 -24.59 -4.80
N SER A 17 -22.61 -24.43 -3.51
CA SER A 17 -22.58 -25.55 -2.56
C SER A 17 -24.01 -25.95 -2.24
N LYS A 18 -24.31 -27.26 -2.25
CA LYS A 18 -25.62 -27.80 -1.83
C LYS A 18 -25.75 -27.90 -0.30
N GLN A 19 -24.74 -27.46 0.45
CA GLN A 19 -24.77 -27.53 1.91
C GLN A 19 -25.62 -26.39 2.48
N ASN A 20 -26.75 -26.75 3.09
CA ASN A 20 -27.49 -25.88 4.00
C ASN A 20 -26.72 -25.81 5.32
N ALA A 21 -25.56 -25.14 5.33
CA ALA A 21 -24.82 -24.88 6.55
C ALA A 21 -25.60 -23.84 7.38
N ASP A 22 -25.72 -24.08 8.69
CA ASP A 22 -26.23 -23.08 9.62
C ASP A 22 -25.33 -21.83 9.51
N PRO A 23 -25.91 -20.64 9.21
CA PRO A 23 -25.15 -19.40 9.07
C PRO A 23 -24.23 -19.10 10.25
N THR A 24 -24.63 -19.49 11.46
CA THR A 24 -23.83 -19.21 12.68
C THR A 24 -22.56 -20.05 12.72
N THR A 25 -22.66 -21.33 12.36
CA THR A 25 -21.52 -22.27 12.28
C THR A 25 -20.57 -21.86 11.16
N PHE A 26 -21.11 -21.53 9.98
CA PHE A 26 -20.30 -21.11 8.83
C PHE A 26 -19.46 -19.86 9.11
N VAL A 27 -20.04 -18.84 9.75
CA VAL A 27 -19.30 -17.63 10.11
C VAL A 27 -18.20 -17.92 11.14
N GLY A 28 -18.43 -18.87 12.06
CA GLY A 28 -17.42 -19.33 13.01
C GLY A 28 -16.22 -19.97 12.31
N GLU A 29 -16.47 -20.96 11.46
CA GLU A 29 -15.44 -21.67 10.69
C GLU A 29 -14.67 -20.74 9.75
N PHE A 30 -15.37 -19.80 9.12
CA PHE A 30 -14.75 -18.81 8.26
C PHE A 30 -13.81 -17.88 9.04
N LYS A 31 -14.25 -17.36 10.19
CA LYS A 31 -13.41 -16.53 11.06
C LYS A 31 -12.17 -17.28 11.53
N GLU A 32 -12.32 -18.53 11.95
CA GLU A 32 -11.20 -19.36 12.38
C GLU A 32 -10.20 -19.61 11.23
N SER A 33 -10.71 -19.91 10.04
CA SER A 33 -9.87 -20.11 8.85
C SER A 33 -9.09 -18.84 8.49
N MET A 34 -9.74 -17.67 8.52
CA MET A 34 -9.08 -16.39 8.24
C MET A 34 -8.08 -15.99 9.33
N GLN A 35 -8.33 -16.32 10.60
CA GLN A 35 -7.39 -16.08 11.70
C GLN A 35 -6.12 -16.94 11.59
N ARG A 36 -6.24 -18.14 11.02
CA ARG A 36 -5.09 -19.03 10.75
C ARG A 36 -4.23 -18.54 9.59
N LEU A 37 -4.74 -17.66 8.73
CA LEU A 37 -3.96 -17.02 7.68
C LEU A 37 -3.05 -15.95 8.30
N SER A 38 -1.81 -16.32 8.59
CA SER A 38 -0.76 -15.33 8.83
C SER A 38 -0.29 -14.74 7.50
N PRO A 39 0.02 -13.43 7.45
CA PRO A 39 0.84 -12.90 6.37
C PRO A 39 2.09 -13.79 6.21
N PRO A 40 2.52 -14.09 4.96
CA PRO A 40 3.80 -14.74 4.77
C PRO A 40 4.88 -13.88 5.43
N THR A 41 5.86 -14.52 6.07
CA THR A 41 7.02 -13.80 6.63
C THR A 41 7.60 -12.94 5.53
N THR A 42 7.35 -11.63 5.63
CA THR A 42 7.98 -10.67 4.73
C THR A 42 9.46 -10.87 4.93
N ARG A 43 10.24 -10.96 3.84
CA ARG A 43 11.68 -10.73 3.96
C ARG A 43 11.79 -9.33 4.56
N HIS A 44 12.01 -9.23 5.87
CA HIS A 44 12.56 -8.02 6.43
C HIS A 44 13.83 -7.79 5.62
N PRO A 45 13.96 -6.68 4.89
CA PRO A 45 15.26 -6.34 4.37
C PRO A 45 16.15 -6.23 5.61
N GLY A 46 17.00 -7.23 5.84
CA GLY A 46 17.86 -7.28 7.01
C GLY A 46 18.59 -5.95 7.08
N GLN A 47 18.41 -5.21 8.17
CA GLN A 47 19.06 -3.92 8.41
C GLN A 47 19.28 -3.10 7.13
N ASN A 48 18.23 -2.84 6.34
CA ASN A 48 18.33 -1.80 5.33
C ASN A 48 18.49 -0.49 6.09
N THR A 49 19.75 -0.10 6.33
CA THR A 49 20.08 1.25 6.74
C THR A 49 19.58 2.12 5.61
N ILE A 50 18.47 2.81 5.84
CA ILE A 50 17.95 3.78 4.89
C ILE A 50 19.09 4.78 4.70
N PHE A 51 19.59 4.90 3.48
CA PHE A 51 20.62 5.88 3.19
C PHE A 51 20.01 7.27 3.37
N VAL A 52 20.49 7.99 4.38
CA VAL A 52 20.15 9.40 4.60
C VAL A 52 21.39 10.22 4.31
N SER A 53 21.27 11.17 3.40
CA SER A 53 22.37 12.09 3.08
C SER A 53 22.75 12.91 4.31
N LYS A 54 24.05 13.01 4.60
CA LYS A 54 24.58 13.86 5.69
C LYS A 54 24.24 15.34 5.50
N ASN A 55 24.03 15.75 4.25
CA ASN A 55 23.71 17.13 3.90
C ASN A 55 22.22 17.45 4.09
N LEU A 56 21.37 16.49 4.49
CA LEU A 56 19.94 16.70 4.61
C LEU A 56 19.60 17.85 5.59
N THR A 57 20.39 18.01 6.66
CA THR A 57 20.23 19.09 7.65
C THR A 57 20.74 20.44 7.18
N THR A 58 21.61 20.47 6.17
CA THR A 58 22.23 21.69 5.61
C THR A 58 21.67 22.09 4.25
N CYS A 59 20.73 21.31 3.69
CA CYS A 59 20.05 21.62 2.44
C CYS A 59 19.33 22.98 2.51
N SER A 60 19.39 23.75 1.43
CA SER A 60 18.69 25.05 1.33
C SER A 60 17.26 24.91 0.81
N HIS A 61 16.97 23.86 0.03
CA HIS A 61 15.67 23.62 -0.59
C HIS A 61 15.27 22.16 -0.51
N ILE A 62 13.95 21.89 -0.53
CA ILE A 62 13.38 20.54 -0.61
C ILE A 62 12.31 20.45 -1.70
N LEU A 63 12.08 19.23 -2.19
CA LEU A 63 10.94 18.88 -3.03
C LEU A 63 9.84 18.30 -2.15
N LEU A 64 8.64 18.86 -2.21
CA LEU A 64 7.49 18.42 -1.39
C LEU A 64 6.70 17.36 -2.15
N ARG A 65 6.47 16.19 -1.54
CA ARG A 65 5.56 15.19 -2.10
C ARG A 65 4.11 15.62 -1.92
N THR A 66 3.35 15.62 -3.01
CA THR A 66 1.90 15.89 -2.97
C THR A 66 1.15 14.58 -3.25
N ASP A 67 0.38 14.09 -2.28
CA ASP A 67 -0.38 12.82 -2.40
C ASP A 67 -1.86 13.01 -2.81
N SER A 68 -2.21 14.18 -3.33
CA SER A 68 -3.55 14.46 -3.87
C SER A 68 -3.87 13.61 -5.10
N MET A 69 -5.16 13.36 -5.38
CA MET A 69 -5.61 12.69 -6.61
C MET A 69 -5.08 13.43 -7.85
N LYS A 70 -4.14 12.80 -8.56
CA LYS A 70 -3.45 13.43 -9.69
C LYS A 70 -4.16 13.14 -11.00
N LYS A 71 -4.10 14.11 -11.91
CA LYS A 71 -4.34 13.85 -13.33
C LYS A 71 -3.14 13.08 -13.89
N GLY A 72 -3.32 12.37 -15.00
CA GLY A 72 -2.23 11.63 -15.64
C GLY A 72 -1.00 12.51 -15.90
N LEU A 73 0.20 11.92 -15.76
CA LEU A 73 1.51 12.54 -16.01
C LEU A 73 1.92 13.71 -15.09
N GLN A 74 1.28 13.91 -13.93
CA GLN A 74 1.76 14.89 -12.95
C GLN A 74 2.89 14.33 -12.07
N PRO A 75 3.98 15.09 -11.85
CA PRO A 75 5.09 14.64 -11.03
C PRO A 75 4.66 14.40 -9.56
N PRO A 76 5.28 13.43 -8.87
CA PRO A 76 4.99 13.12 -7.47
C PRO A 76 5.34 14.27 -6.52
N TYR A 77 6.33 15.09 -6.88
CA TYR A 77 6.87 16.17 -6.07
C TYR A 77 6.68 17.55 -6.71
N GLU A 78 6.55 18.56 -5.87
CA GLU A 78 6.45 19.99 -6.20
C GLU A 78 7.63 20.77 -5.60
N GLY A 79 7.87 21.98 -6.13
CA GLY A 79 8.93 22.86 -5.65
C GLY A 79 10.27 22.55 -6.31
N PRO A 80 11.28 23.40 -6.10
CA PRO A 80 12.00 23.46 -4.83
C PRO A 80 11.51 24.57 -3.89
N TYR A 81 11.27 24.22 -2.62
CA TYR A 81 10.88 25.17 -1.59
C TYR A 81 12.03 25.46 -0.64
N LYS A 82 12.25 26.75 -0.33
CA LYS A 82 13.28 27.18 0.62
C LYS A 82 12.97 26.67 2.03
N ILE A 83 13.96 26.11 2.69
CA ILE A 83 13.87 25.70 4.10
C ILE A 83 14.07 26.93 5.00
N VAL A 84 13.14 27.15 5.92
CA VAL A 84 13.21 28.20 6.96
C VAL A 84 13.79 27.62 8.26
N ASN A 85 13.46 26.36 8.57
CA ASN A 85 13.95 25.67 9.76
C ASN A 85 13.94 24.14 9.51
N CYS A 86 14.92 23.42 10.03
CA CYS A 86 15.08 21.98 9.94
C CYS A 86 15.30 21.39 11.34
N THR A 87 14.50 20.39 11.72
CA THR A 87 14.74 19.50 12.88
C THR A 87 15.00 18.07 12.39
N GLU A 88 15.21 17.12 13.31
CA GLU A 88 15.50 15.72 12.96
C GLU A 88 14.47 15.09 12.00
N LYS A 89 13.19 15.47 12.12
CA LYS A 89 12.08 14.88 11.35
C LYS A 89 11.19 15.89 10.62
N VAL A 90 11.39 17.20 10.85
CA VAL A 90 10.47 18.23 10.37
C VAL A 90 11.23 19.33 9.64
N PHE A 91 10.80 19.63 8.41
CA PHE A 91 11.27 20.75 7.61
C PHE A 91 10.17 21.79 7.48
N ARG A 92 10.43 23.02 7.93
CA ARG A 92 9.54 24.16 7.70
C ARG A 92 9.97 24.84 6.40
N ILE A 93 9.03 24.97 5.47
CA ILE A 93 9.27 25.54 4.14
C ILE A 93 8.50 26.82 3.89
N LEU A 94 9.04 27.67 3.02
CA LEU A 94 8.35 28.81 2.45
C LEU A 94 7.65 28.38 1.15
N LYS A 95 6.35 28.09 1.20
CA LYS A 95 5.56 27.60 0.04
C LYS A 95 5.03 28.75 -0.83
N HIS A 96 4.61 29.84 -0.21
CA HIS A 96 4.06 31.03 -0.85
C HIS A 96 4.83 32.21 -0.25
N GLY A 97 5.76 32.77 -1.03
CA GLY A 97 6.40 34.04 -0.71
C GLY A 97 5.48 35.20 -1.06
#